data_AF-A0AAV3QRU0-F1
#
_entry.id   AF-A0AAV3QRU0-F1
#
_cell.length_a   1.000
_cell.length_b   1.000
_cell.length_c   1.000
_cell.angle_alpha   90.00
_cell.angle_beta   90.00
_cell.angle_gamma   90.00
#
_symmetry.space_group_name_H-M   'P 1'
#
loop_
_entity.id
_entity.type
_entity.pdbx_description
1 polymer ?
#
loop_
_entity_poly.entity_id
_entity_poly.type
_entity_poly.pdbx_seq_one_letter_code
_entity_poly.pdbx_strand_id
1 'polypeptide(L)'
;MTCPRVNEDLMKCETKIFDYITRSSGSPSYEVTYAKHGFVVDIDKNHFSCGMWQLDGMPCVHAVCVYKSHNKGPKKFVHQDFHKSTWLNVYSQFLEPLPQCEDMSAQICNGRRNPTHVEHEKESRSSSSQPAPSTSVETSPSEELPQTHRLEDGPKVEELVAFLTNHLTNVAPSPFLRT
;
A
#
# COMPACT_ATOMS: atom_id res chain seq x y z
N MET A 1 -17.82 -1.38 0.81
CA MET A 1 -17.82 -2.71 0.14
C MET A 1 -16.99 -2.60 -1.12
N THR A 2 -15.93 -3.39 -1.23
CA THR A 2 -15.00 -3.42 -2.37
C THR A 2 -15.54 -4.33 -3.49
N CYS A 3 -15.13 -4.11 -4.73
CA CYS A 3 -15.48 -4.94 -5.89
C CYS A 3 -15.13 -6.43 -5.66
N PRO A 4 -16.01 -7.39 -6.02
CA PRO A 4 -15.76 -8.83 -5.83
C PRO A 4 -14.47 -9.33 -6.49
N ARG A 5 -14.17 -8.92 -7.73
CA ARG A 5 -12.96 -9.31 -8.47
C ARG A 5 -11.69 -8.86 -7.74
N VAL A 6 -11.64 -7.59 -7.33
CA VAL A 6 -10.55 -7.02 -6.53
C VAL A 6 -10.37 -7.78 -5.21
N ASN A 7 -11.48 -8.14 -4.54
CA ASN A 7 -11.44 -8.95 -3.33
C ASN A 7 -10.88 -10.36 -3.58
N GLU A 8 -11.16 -10.98 -4.72
CA GLU A 8 -10.61 -12.28 -5.13
C GLU A 8 -9.10 -12.20 -5.42
N ASP A 9 -8.66 -11.16 -6.14
CA ASP A 9 -7.25 -10.94 -6.46
C ASP A 9 -6.41 -10.57 -5.22
N LEU A 10 -7.02 -9.87 -4.25
CA LEU A 10 -6.46 -9.71 -2.90
C LEU A 10 -6.28 -11.05 -2.17
N MET A 11 -7.26 -11.96 -2.23
CA MET A 11 -7.14 -13.28 -1.61
C MET A 11 -6.01 -14.11 -2.25
N LYS A 12 -5.81 -14.00 -3.57
CA LYS A 12 -4.67 -14.61 -4.30
C LYS A 12 -3.31 -14.01 -3.94
N CYS A 13 -3.29 -12.80 -3.36
CA CYS A 13 -2.09 -12.19 -2.78
C CYS A 13 -1.89 -12.60 -1.32
N GLU A 14 -2.97 -12.64 -0.51
CA GLU A 14 -2.92 -13.09 0.89
C GLU A 14 -2.40 -14.53 1.04
N THR A 15 -2.69 -15.43 0.10
CA THR A 15 -2.17 -16.82 0.15
C THR A 15 -0.67 -16.93 -0.13
N LYS A 16 -0.04 -15.95 -0.78
CA LYS A 16 1.37 -16.00 -1.22
C LYS A 16 2.34 -15.33 -0.28
N ILE A 17 1.87 -14.66 0.78
CA ILE A 17 2.73 -13.84 1.65
C ILE A 17 3.83 -14.62 2.38
N PHE A 18 3.68 -15.94 2.54
CA PHE A 18 4.65 -16.78 3.26
C PHE A 18 5.99 -16.94 2.53
N ASP A 19 6.02 -16.73 1.20
CA ASP A 19 7.23 -16.75 0.39
C ASP A 19 8.13 -15.50 0.61
N TYR A 20 7.61 -14.47 1.29
CA TYR A 20 8.21 -13.14 1.37
C TYR A 20 8.63 -12.79 2.80
N ILE A 21 9.84 -12.25 2.96
CA ILE A 21 10.35 -11.77 4.24
C ILE A 21 10.24 -10.23 4.27
N THR A 22 9.56 -9.68 5.26
CA THR A 22 9.47 -8.22 5.48
C THR A 22 10.50 -7.76 6.51
N ARG A 23 11.19 -6.66 6.23
CA ARG A 23 12.15 -5.96 7.09
C ARG A 23 11.78 -4.47 7.13
N SER A 24 11.90 -3.81 8.28
CA SER A 24 11.78 -2.34 8.30
C SER A 24 13.05 -1.70 7.76
N SER A 25 12.91 -0.76 6.83
CA SER A 25 14.00 0.06 6.29
C SER A 25 14.10 1.43 7.00
N GLY A 26 13.26 1.65 8.00
CA GLY A 26 12.93 2.95 8.58
C GLY A 26 11.49 3.32 8.21
N SER A 27 10.60 3.36 9.20
CA SER A 27 9.17 3.69 8.99
C SER A 27 8.99 5.05 8.32
N PRO A 28 8.12 5.20 7.31
CA PRO A 28 7.08 4.26 6.85
C PRO A 28 7.51 3.32 5.70
N SER A 29 8.82 3.14 5.47
CA SER A 29 9.36 2.31 4.40
C SER A 29 9.79 0.92 4.88
N TYR A 30 9.45 -0.09 4.08
CA TYR A 30 9.69 -1.50 4.36
C TYR A 30 10.36 -2.16 3.16
N GLU A 31 11.35 -3.00 3.43
CA GLU A 31 11.96 -3.88 2.45
C GLU A 31 11.24 -5.23 2.51
N VAL A 32 10.83 -5.73 1.35
CA VAL A 32 10.21 -7.06 1.19
C VAL A 32 11.10 -7.87 0.26
N THR A 33 11.68 -8.96 0.75
CA THR A 33 12.58 -9.81 -0.04
C THR A 33 11.95 -11.14 -0.43
N TYR A 34 12.23 -11.56 -1.66
CA TYR A 34 11.87 -12.86 -2.21
C TYR A 34 13.10 -13.46 -2.92
N ALA A 35 13.62 -14.57 -2.39
CA ALA A 35 14.85 -15.23 -2.82
C ALA A 35 16.08 -14.29 -2.93
N LYS A 36 16.30 -13.68 -4.11
CA LYS A 36 17.41 -12.75 -4.40
C LYS A 36 16.94 -11.35 -4.81
N HIS A 37 15.64 -11.07 -4.75
CA HIS A 37 15.03 -9.81 -5.15
C HIS A 37 14.50 -9.06 -3.92
N GLY A 38 14.80 -7.77 -3.83
CA GLY A 38 14.25 -6.86 -2.82
C GLY A 38 13.29 -5.85 -3.45
N PHE A 39 12.19 -5.57 -2.76
CA PHE A 39 11.18 -4.58 -3.13
C PHE A 39 10.97 -3.60 -1.99
N VAL A 40 10.78 -2.31 -2.30
CA VAL A 40 10.51 -1.27 -1.30
C VAL A 40 9.02 -0.93 -1.30
N VAL A 41 8.43 -0.85 -0.11
CA VAL A 41 7.02 -0.54 0.13
C VAL A 41 6.94 0.64 1.10
N ASP A 42 6.51 1.79 0.62
CA ASP A 42 6.11 2.95 1.44
C ASP A 42 4.60 2.85 1.69
N ILE A 43 4.19 2.58 2.94
CA ILE A 43 2.77 2.42 3.30
C ILE A 43 2.02 3.74 3.18
N ASP A 44 2.60 4.82 3.70
CA ASP A 44 1.88 6.07 3.94
C ASP A 44 1.63 6.82 2.61
N LYS A 45 2.56 6.73 1.67
CA LYS A 45 2.36 7.21 0.29
C LYS A 45 1.68 6.19 -0.62
N ASN A 46 1.45 4.96 -0.14
CA ASN A 46 1.09 3.78 -0.94
C ASN A 46 2.01 3.61 -2.18
N HIS A 47 3.31 3.82 -2.02
CA HIS A 47 4.26 3.82 -3.14
C HIS A 47 5.14 2.57 -3.10
N PHE A 48 4.96 1.67 -4.07
CA PHE A 48 5.65 0.37 -4.11
C PHE A 48 6.62 0.30 -5.30
N SER A 49 7.83 -0.22 -5.09
CA SER A 49 8.88 -0.29 -6.13
C SER A 49 8.53 -1.19 -7.31
N CYS A 50 7.54 -2.07 -7.17
CA CYS A 50 7.00 -2.90 -8.24
C CYS A 50 5.97 -2.19 -9.14
N GLY A 51 5.64 -0.92 -8.90
CA GLY A 51 4.73 -0.11 -9.73
C GLY A 51 3.24 -0.49 -9.69
N MET A 52 2.89 -1.68 -9.21
CA MET A 52 1.53 -2.23 -9.25
C MET A 52 0.44 -1.32 -8.64
N TRP A 53 0.74 -0.53 -7.61
CA TRP A 53 -0.25 0.41 -7.06
C TRP A 53 -0.46 1.62 -7.95
N GLN A 54 0.65 2.14 -8.48
CA GLN A 54 0.68 3.31 -9.36
C GLN A 54 0.04 3.02 -10.73
N LEU A 55 -0.07 1.73 -11.10
CA LEU A 55 -0.77 1.26 -12.30
C LEU A 55 -2.22 0.84 -12.01
N ASP A 56 -2.45 -0.10 -11.08
CA ASP A 56 -3.75 -0.76 -10.90
C ASP A 56 -4.56 -0.21 -9.73
N GLY A 57 -3.99 0.61 -8.83
CA GLY A 57 -4.65 1.02 -7.58
C GLY A 57 -4.96 -0.15 -6.62
N MET A 58 -4.29 -1.30 -6.81
CA MET A 58 -4.44 -2.51 -5.99
C MET A 58 -3.13 -2.86 -5.27
N PRO A 59 -3.16 -3.36 -4.02
CA PRO A 59 -1.95 -3.70 -3.30
C PRO A 59 -1.45 -5.08 -3.76
N CYS A 60 -0.23 -5.11 -4.30
CA CYS A 60 0.46 -6.35 -4.66
C CYS A 60 0.81 -7.22 -3.44
N VAL A 61 1.25 -8.46 -3.68
CA VAL A 61 1.72 -9.39 -2.64
C VAL A 61 2.75 -8.79 -1.68
N HIS A 62 3.66 -7.92 -2.16
CA HIS A 62 4.64 -7.24 -1.31
C HIS A 62 3.96 -6.32 -0.28
N ALA A 63 3.04 -5.47 -0.73
CA ALA A 63 2.28 -4.59 0.14
C ALA A 63 1.35 -5.37 1.08
N VAL A 64 0.73 -6.46 0.61
CA VAL A 64 -0.10 -7.34 1.44
C VAL A 64 0.73 -8.03 2.54
N CYS A 65 1.96 -8.46 2.26
CA CYS A 65 2.88 -9.00 3.27
C CYS A 65 3.19 -7.97 4.37
N VAL A 66 3.51 -6.73 3.98
CA VAL A 66 3.73 -5.61 4.93
C VAL A 66 2.47 -5.28 5.73
N TYR A 67 1.29 -5.22 5.11
CA TYR A 67 0.05 -4.95 5.85
C TYR A 67 -0.25 -6.04 6.89
N LYS A 68 0.04 -7.31 6.57
CA LYS A 68 -0.09 -8.44 7.50
C LYS A 68 0.87 -8.33 8.67
N SER A 69 2.14 -7.95 8.46
CA SER A 69 3.09 -7.75 9.57
C SER A 69 2.68 -6.62 10.52
N HIS A 70 1.93 -5.62 10.03
CA HIS A 70 1.33 -4.56 10.83
C HIS A 70 -0.10 -4.86 11.34
N ASN A 71 -0.59 -6.10 11.25
CA ASN A 71 -1.96 -6.51 11.60
C ASN A 71 -3.07 -5.68 10.92
N LYS A 72 -2.79 -5.08 9.75
CA LYS A 72 -3.76 -4.30 8.96
C LYS A 72 -4.34 -5.16 7.82
N GLY A 73 -5.67 -5.15 7.67
CA GLY A 73 -6.33 -5.88 6.59
C GLY A 73 -6.14 -5.18 5.23
N PRO A 74 -5.69 -5.88 4.16
CA PRO A 74 -5.30 -5.25 2.89
C PRO A 74 -6.47 -4.58 2.16
N LYS A 75 -7.72 -5.01 2.42
CA LYS A 75 -8.95 -4.41 1.87
C LYS A 75 -9.15 -2.93 2.26
N LYS A 76 -8.42 -2.43 3.25
CA LYS A 76 -8.40 -1.00 3.64
C LYS A 76 -7.47 -0.15 2.77
N PHE A 77 -6.53 -0.79 2.07
CA PHE A 77 -5.53 -0.19 1.19
C PHE A 77 -5.82 -0.62 -0.25
N VAL A 78 -6.97 -0.20 -0.75
CA VAL A 78 -7.43 -0.41 -2.12
C VAL A 78 -7.89 0.95 -2.62
N HIS A 79 -7.57 1.30 -3.87
CA HIS A 79 -7.93 2.62 -4.38
C HIS A 79 -9.46 2.82 -4.37
N GLN A 80 -9.89 4.06 -4.09
CA GLN A 80 -11.27 4.36 -3.77
C GLN A 80 -12.24 4.01 -4.93
N ASP A 81 -11.78 4.00 -6.16
CA ASP A 81 -12.58 3.67 -7.35
C ASP A 81 -13.15 2.24 -7.33
N PHE A 82 -12.47 1.31 -6.64
CA PHE A 82 -12.93 -0.07 -6.49
C PHE A 82 -13.98 -0.25 -5.38
N HIS A 83 -14.43 0.82 -4.72
CA HIS A 83 -15.54 0.77 -3.77
C HIS A 83 -16.88 0.96 -4.48
N LYS A 84 -17.88 0.14 -4.09
CA LYS A 84 -19.26 0.20 -4.60
C LYS A 84 -19.88 1.60 -4.47
N SER A 85 -19.52 2.35 -3.43
CA SER A 85 -19.94 3.75 -3.23
C SER A 85 -19.44 4.68 -4.33
N THR A 86 -18.19 4.52 -4.76
CA THR A 86 -17.56 5.34 -5.80
C THR A 86 -18.14 5.00 -7.17
N TRP A 87 -18.33 3.71 -7.45
CA TRP A 87 -19.05 3.26 -8.65
C TRP A 87 -20.48 3.81 -8.70
N LEU A 88 -21.25 3.68 -7.61
CA LEU A 88 -22.61 4.25 -7.52
C LEU A 88 -22.64 5.77 -7.67
N ASN A 89 -21.60 6.48 -7.20
CA ASN A 89 -21.50 7.93 -7.34
C ASN A 89 -21.21 8.34 -8.80
N VAL A 90 -20.26 7.66 -9.47
CA VAL A 90 -19.92 7.89 -10.88
C VAL A 90 -21.11 7.61 -11.80
N TYR A 91 -21.83 6.51 -11.56
CA TYR A 91 -23.02 6.11 -12.32
C TYR A 91 -24.34 6.58 -11.68
N SER A 92 -24.31 7.63 -10.84
CA SER A 92 -25.53 8.26 -10.28
C SER A 92 -26.26 9.14 -11.30
N GLN A 93 -25.53 9.63 -12.30
CA GLN A 93 -26.06 10.47 -13.38
C GLN A 93 -26.64 9.61 -14.50
N PHE A 94 -27.66 10.12 -15.18
CA PHE A 94 -28.29 9.43 -16.31
C PHE A 94 -27.30 9.31 -17.47
N LEU A 95 -26.97 8.07 -17.84
CA LEU A 95 -26.28 7.78 -19.09
C LEU A 95 -27.30 7.82 -20.22
N GLU A 96 -27.31 8.91 -20.97
CA GLU A 96 -28.08 9.02 -22.20
C GLU A 96 -27.58 8.00 -23.24
N PRO A 97 -28.47 7.21 -23.88
CA PRO A 97 -28.06 6.31 -24.96
C PRO A 97 -27.40 7.08 -26.10
N LEU A 98 -26.29 6.56 -26.64
CA LEU A 98 -25.74 7.09 -27.88
C LEU A 98 -26.78 6.89 -29.01
N PRO A 99 -26.98 7.89 -29.89
CA PRO A 99 -27.86 7.74 -31.04
C PRO A 99 -27.37 6.60 -31.94
N GLN A 100 -28.31 5.93 -32.62
CA GLN A 100 -27.95 4.87 -33.55
C GLN A 100 -27.21 5.44 -34.76
N CYS A 101 -26.42 4.58 -35.43
CA CYS A 101 -25.38 5.00 -36.40
C CYS A 101 -25.93 5.87 -37.55
N GLU A 102 -27.21 5.74 -37.85
CA GLU A 102 -27.96 6.43 -38.89
C GLU A 102 -27.95 7.96 -38.73
N ASP A 103 -27.98 8.48 -37.49
CA ASP A 103 -28.04 9.92 -37.18
C ASP A 103 -26.67 10.58 -36.92
N MET A 104 -25.56 9.83 -37.07
CA MET A 104 -24.21 10.29 -36.69
C MET A 104 -23.69 11.49 -37.49
N SER A 105 -24.35 11.85 -38.60
CA SER A 105 -24.01 13.02 -39.41
C SER A 105 -24.46 14.36 -38.80
N ALA A 106 -25.45 14.36 -37.91
CA ALA A 106 -26.11 15.60 -37.45
C ALA A 106 -25.56 16.18 -36.14
N GLN A 107 -24.99 15.35 -35.25
CA GLN A 107 -24.77 15.73 -33.85
C GLN A 107 -23.32 16.13 -33.49
N ILE A 108 -22.36 15.94 -34.39
CA ILE A 108 -20.91 16.10 -34.08
C ILE A 108 -20.50 17.57 -33.86
N CYS A 109 -21.26 18.55 -34.38
CA CYS A 109 -20.87 19.97 -34.34
C CYS A 109 -21.53 20.82 -33.24
N ASN A 110 -22.71 20.44 -32.72
CA ASN A 110 -23.52 21.29 -31.83
C ASN A 110 -23.66 20.70 -30.42
N GLY A 111 -22.58 20.77 -29.62
CA GLY A 111 -22.51 20.02 -28.36
C GLY A 111 -21.59 20.58 -27.27
N ARG A 112 -21.53 21.90 -27.05
CA ARG A 112 -20.85 22.48 -25.87
C ARG A 112 -21.66 22.19 -24.59
N ARG A 113 -21.61 20.94 -24.12
CA ARG A 113 -22.36 20.44 -22.94
C ARG A 113 -22.09 21.33 -21.73
N ASN A 114 -23.09 22.10 -21.33
CA ASN A 114 -23.04 22.95 -20.14
C ASN A 114 -23.16 22.06 -18.88
N PRO A 115 -22.28 22.19 -17.87
CA PRO A 115 -22.46 21.46 -16.61
C PRO A 115 -23.77 21.85 -15.93
N THR A 116 -24.59 20.87 -15.58
CA THR A 116 -25.74 21.09 -14.69
C THR A 116 -25.23 21.43 -13.29
N HIS A 117 -25.73 22.54 -12.74
CA HIS A 117 -25.16 23.18 -11.57
C HIS A 117 -25.49 22.43 -10.29
N VAL A 118 -24.49 21.74 -9.72
CA VAL A 118 -24.51 21.26 -8.33
C VAL A 118 -23.29 21.83 -7.62
N GLU A 119 -23.49 22.93 -6.88
CA GLU A 119 -22.49 23.44 -5.96
C GLU A 119 -22.41 22.54 -4.73
N HIS A 120 -21.24 21.96 -4.51
CA HIS A 120 -20.74 21.61 -3.18
C HIS A 120 -19.25 22.00 -3.11
N GLU A 121 -18.74 22.12 -1.89
CA GLU A 121 -17.62 23.02 -1.58
C GLU A 121 -16.24 22.57 -2.10
N LYS A 122 -15.33 23.55 -2.14
CA LYS A 122 -14.07 23.52 -2.88
C LYS A 122 -12.95 22.88 -2.04
N GLU A 123 -12.96 21.56 -1.92
CA GLU A 123 -11.81 20.85 -1.33
C GLU A 123 -10.56 21.03 -2.21
N SER A 124 -9.49 21.54 -1.61
CA SER A 124 -8.40 22.16 -2.36
C SER A 124 -7.36 21.13 -2.84
N ARG A 125 -7.43 20.74 -4.12
CA ARG A 125 -6.32 20.02 -4.78
C ARG A 125 -5.11 20.97 -4.94
N SER A 126 -4.19 20.92 -3.99
CA SER A 126 -2.91 21.66 -4.04
C SER A 126 -2.01 21.11 -5.15
N SER A 127 -2.07 21.70 -6.34
CA SER A 127 -1.14 21.41 -7.44
C SER A 127 0.28 21.87 -7.08
N SER A 128 1.15 20.94 -6.71
CA SER A 128 2.57 21.21 -6.50
C SER A 128 3.28 21.40 -7.84
N SER A 129 3.39 22.65 -8.29
CA SER A 129 4.20 23.02 -9.46
C SER A 129 5.68 22.99 -9.08
N GLN A 130 6.49 22.16 -9.75
CA GLN A 130 7.94 22.24 -9.62
C GLN A 130 8.52 23.35 -10.52
N PRO A 131 9.31 24.30 -9.96
CA PRO A 131 10.31 25.03 -10.71
C PRO A 131 11.65 24.27 -10.69
N ALA A 132 12.37 24.25 -11.80
CA ALA A 132 13.76 23.78 -11.84
C ALA A 132 14.72 24.97 -11.60
N PRO A 133 15.68 24.88 -10.66
CA PRO A 133 16.77 25.85 -10.53
C PRO A 133 17.97 25.45 -11.41
N SER A 134 18.62 26.46 -12.00
CA SER A 134 19.83 26.32 -12.83
C SER A 134 21.13 26.19 -12.01
N THR A 135 22.19 25.76 -12.68
CA THR A 135 23.53 25.49 -12.12
C THR A 135 24.28 26.72 -11.59
N SER A 136 25.12 26.54 -10.56
CA SER A 136 26.24 27.40 -10.15
C SER A 136 27.18 26.66 -9.18
N VAL A 137 28.43 27.13 -9.03
CA VAL A 137 29.59 26.46 -8.39
C VAL A 137 30.62 27.51 -7.92
N GLU A 138 31.64 27.22 -7.08
CA GLU A 138 32.07 25.98 -6.41
C GLU A 138 31.65 25.98 -4.89
N THR A 139 32.35 25.57 -3.81
CA THR A 139 33.72 25.06 -3.54
C THR A 139 33.75 24.27 -2.21
N SER A 140 34.72 23.37 -2.00
CA SER A 140 34.98 22.66 -0.72
C SER A 140 36.02 23.39 0.16
N PRO A 141 36.01 23.15 1.48
CA PRO A 141 37.23 22.71 2.20
C PRO A 141 37.01 21.43 3.06
N SER A 142 38.10 20.92 3.65
CA SER A 142 38.20 19.56 4.24
C SER A 142 38.20 19.50 5.78
N GLU A 143 37.86 18.31 6.30
CA GLU A 143 38.17 17.77 7.66
C GLU A 143 37.49 18.50 8.87
N GLU A 144 37.26 17.90 10.04
CA GLU A 144 37.74 16.65 10.67
C GLU A 144 36.61 15.64 11.06
N LEU A 145 37.00 14.50 11.65
CA LEU A 145 36.16 13.40 12.12
C LEU A 145 36.11 13.34 13.67
N PRO A 146 34.94 13.06 14.30
CA PRO A 146 34.93 12.55 15.68
C PRO A 146 34.17 11.22 15.83
N GLN A 147 34.95 10.16 16.08
CA GLN A 147 34.69 9.03 16.98
C GLN A 147 33.29 8.38 17.03
N THR A 148 33.22 7.13 16.53
CA THR A 148 32.16 6.17 16.87
C THR A 148 32.18 5.83 18.37
N HIS A 149 31.07 6.03 19.09
CA HIS A 149 30.86 5.39 20.39
C HIS A 149 30.06 4.08 20.22
N ARG A 150 30.36 3.10 21.07
CA ARG A 150 29.92 1.71 20.97
C ARG A 150 28.89 1.43 22.06
N LEU A 151 27.69 0.99 21.68
CA LEU A 151 26.67 0.48 22.60
C LEU A 151 26.50 -1.02 22.36
N GLU A 152 26.97 -1.81 23.32
CA GLU A 152 26.96 -3.27 23.31
C GLU A 152 25.64 -3.85 23.86
N ASP A 153 25.52 -5.18 23.77
CA ASP A 153 24.66 -6.02 24.62
C ASP A 153 23.15 -5.73 24.62
N GLY A 154 22.51 -6.08 23.50
CA GLY A 154 21.15 -6.65 23.58
C GLY A 154 21.17 -8.03 24.27
N PRO A 155 20.03 -8.54 24.76
CA PRO A 155 19.97 -9.77 25.55
C PRO A 155 20.53 -10.97 24.79
N LYS A 156 21.40 -11.75 25.44
CA LYS A 156 22.07 -12.91 24.84
C LYS A 156 21.06 -14.03 24.56
N VAL A 157 21.31 -14.77 23.49
CA VAL A 157 20.43 -15.87 23.00
C VAL A 157 20.08 -16.90 24.08
N GLU A 158 20.96 -17.12 25.06
CA GLU A 158 20.75 -17.91 26.28
C GLU A 158 19.44 -17.55 27.02
N GLU A 159 19.13 -16.26 27.15
CA GLU A 159 18.00 -15.75 27.95
C GLU A 159 16.65 -16.02 27.26
N LEU A 160 16.62 -15.95 25.92
CA LEU A 160 15.47 -16.36 25.11
C LEU A 160 15.21 -17.87 25.20
N VAL A 161 16.27 -18.69 25.28
CA VAL A 161 16.14 -20.15 25.51
C VAL A 161 15.60 -20.43 26.92
N ALA A 162 16.05 -19.71 27.94
CA ALA A 162 15.52 -19.80 29.30
C ALA A 162 14.01 -19.42 29.38
N PHE A 163 13.59 -18.37 28.68
CA PHE A 163 12.18 -17.97 28.63
C PHE A 163 11.29 -19.01 27.94
N LEU A 164 11.72 -19.55 26.80
CA LEU A 164 10.96 -20.54 26.03
C LEU A 164 10.86 -21.89 26.76
N THR A 165 11.95 -22.36 27.38
CA THR A 165 11.95 -23.63 28.12
C THR A 165 11.02 -23.62 29.33
N ASN A 166 10.98 -22.51 30.08
CA ASN A 166 10.10 -22.38 31.26
C ASN A 166 8.60 -22.28 30.92
N HIS A 167 8.25 -21.93 29.67
CA HIS A 167 6.86 -21.92 29.19
C HIS A 167 6.38 -23.32 28.76
N LEU A 168 7.29 -24.21 28.36
CA LEU A 168 6.94 -25.57 27.90
C LEU A 168 6.76 -26.58 29.03
N THR A 169 7.35 -26.34 30.21
CA THR A 169 7.26 -27.24 31.38
C THR A 169 5.98 -27.08 32.21
N ASN A 170 5.21 -26.00 32.01
CA ASN A 170 4.03 -25.67 32.83
C ASN A 170 2.70 -26.27 32.35
N VAL A 171 2.73 -27.27 31.47
CA VAL A 171 1.52 -28.02 31.06
C VAL A 171 1.21 -29.10 32.11
N ALA A 172 0.27 -28.81 33.01
CA ALA A 172 -0.21 -29.79 33.98
C ALA A 172 -0.85 -31.01 33.28
N PRO A 173 -0.59 -32.26 33.74
CA PRO A 173 -1.12 -33.46 33.10
C PRO A 173 -2.64 -33.56 33.25
N SER A 174 -3.33 -33.85 32.14
CA SER A 174 -4.79 -33.94 32.09
C SER A 174 -5.33 -35.13 32.91
N PRO A 175 -6.26 -34.93 33.86
CA PRO A 175 -6.72 -35.97 34.79
C PRO A 175 -7.83 -36.86 34.21
N PHE A 176 -7.73 -37.27 32.94
CA PHE A 176 -8.75 -38.07 32.25
C PHE A 176 -8.20 -39.28 31.48
N LEU A 177 -7.55 -40.19 32.20
CA LEU A 177 -7.62 -41.62 31.90
C LEU A 177 -7.76 -42.41 33.21
N ARG A 178 -8.93 -43.01 33.43
CA ARG A 178 -9.10 -44.13 34.36
C ARG A 178 -9.92 -45.22 33.67
N THR A 179 -9.56 -46.45 33.96
CA THR A 179 -10.17 -47.72 33.52
C THR A 179 -11.66 -47.79 33.83
#